data_AF-A0A6A9TKT7-F1
#
_entry.id   AF-A0A6A9TKT7-F1
#
_cell.length_a   1.000
_cell.length_b   1.000
_cell.length_c   1.000
_cell.angle_alpha   90.00
_cell.angle_beta   90.00
_cell.angle_gamma   90.00
#
_symmetry.space_group_name_H-M   'P 1'
#
loop_
_entity.id
_entity.type
_entity.pdbx_description
1 polymer ?
#
loop_
_entity_poly.entity_id
_entity_poly.type
_entity_poly.pdbx_seq_one_letter_code
_entity_poly.pdbx_strand_id
1 'polypeptide(L)' 'DLDGFDPLRDAVPDRFVGREIAIETDADRAVELNGERVTVEPGRNTVPEFAGVFLMARGEARKAPER' A
#
# COMPACT_ATOMS: atom_id res chain seq x y z
N ASP A 1 -10.07 -20.84 13.88
CA ASP A 1 -9.75 -21.71 12.74
C ASP A 1 -9.04 -20.84 11.71
N LEU A 2 -7.88 -21.27 11.22
CA LEU A 2 -7.05 -20.51 10.27
C LEU A 2 -7.29 -20.95 8.83
N ASP A 3 -8.00 -22.06 8.61
CA ASP A 3 -8.20 -22.65 7.29
C ASP A 3 -9.01 -21.75 6.34
N GLY A 4 -9.73 -20.75 6.88
CA GLY A 4 -10.48 -19.75 6.13
C GLY A 4 -9.83 -18.36 6.03
N PHE A 5 -8.62 -18.16 6.55
CA PHE A 5 -7.94 -16.87 6.53
C PHE A 5 -7.07 -16.72 5.28
N ASP A 6 -7.37 -15.73 4.42
CA ASP A 6 -6.53 -15.30 3.29
C ASP A 6 -5.61 -14.16 3.77
N PRO A 7 -4.33 -14.42 4.08
CA PRO A 7 -3.45 -13.44 4.72
C PRO A 7 -3.20 -12.18 3.89
N LEU A 8 -3.38 -12.22 2.58
CA LEU A 8 -3.16 -11.05 1.72
C LEU A 8 -4.43 -10.24 1.49
N ARG A 9 -5.57 -10.72 1.97
CA ARG A 9 -6.84 -9.99 2.01
C ARG A 9 -7.24 -9.65 3.44
N ASP A 10 -7.44 -10.67 4.26
CA ASP A 10 -8.02 -10.56 5.59
C ASP A 10 -7.08 -9.90 6.60
N ALA A 11 -5.79 -9.82 6.30
CA ALA A 11 -4.83 -9.10 7.14
C ALA A 11 -4.85 -7.58 6.94
N VAL A 12 -5.61 -7.06 5.96
CA VAL A 12 -5.74 -5.62 5.72
C VAL A 12 -6.84 -5.07 6.63
N PRO A 13 -6.53 -4.23 7.63
CA PRO A 13 -7.55 -3.66 8.49
C PRO A 13 -8.45 -2.67 7.72
N ASP A 14 -9.77 -2.74 7.94
CA ASP A 14 -10.77 -1.85 7.32
C ASP A 14 -10.45 -0.36 7.44
N ARG A 15 -9.74 0.05 8.50
CA ARG A 15 -9.30 1.44 8.72
C ARG A 15 -8.47 2.00 7.57
N PHE A 16 -7.73 1.15 6.85
CA PHE A 16 -6.83 1.53 5.75
C PHE A 16 -7.46 1.32 4.36
N VAL A 17 -8.75 0.96 4.31
CA VAL A 17 -9.51 0.77 3.07
C VAL A 17 -10.34 2.02 2.79
N GLY A 18 -10.48 2.39 1.50
CA GLY A 18 -11.32 3.51 1.06
C GLY A 18 -10.69 4.89 1.19
N ARG A 19 -9.40 4.97 1.52
CA ARG A 19 -8.62 6.20 1.57
C ARG A 19 -7.39 6.07 0.68
N GLU A 20 -6.92 7.22 0.23
CA GLU A 20 -5.69 7.31 -0.54
C GLU A 20 -4.67 8.19 0.19
N ILE A 21 -3.39 7.90 -0.02
CA ILE A 21 -2.29 8.69 0.49
C ILE A 21 -1.27 8.95 -0.61
N ALA A 22 -0.65 10.13 -0.56
CA ALA A 22 0.52 10.41 -1.40
C ALA A 22 1.80 9.82 -0.79
N ILE A 23 2.57 9.10 -1.58
CA ILE A 23 3.88 8.54 -1.28
C ILE A 23 4.91 8.92 -2.35
N GLU A 24 6.18 8.78 -2.02
CA GLU A 24 7.30 8.90 -2.95
C GLU A 24 8.17 7.64 -2.92
N THR A 25 8.59 7.17 -4.09
CA THR A 25 9.55 6.05 -4.24
C THR A 25 10.63 6.40 -5.26
N ASP A 26 11.80 5.81 -5.11
CA ASP A 26 12.95 6.07 -5.98
C ASP A 26 13.03 5.08 -7.18
N ALA A 27 12.17 4.07 -7.22
CA ALA A 27 12.14 3.04 -8.26
C ALA A 27 10.75 2.42 -8.41
N ASP A 28 10.48 1.75 -9.54
CA ASP A 28 9.20 1.07 -9.77
C ASP A 28 8.88 0.04 -8.68
N ARG A 29 7.64 0.04 -8.21
CA ARG A 29 7.11 -0.95 -7.24
C ARG A 29 5.79 -1.53 -7.73
N ALA A 30 5.56 -2.77 -7.34
CA ALA A 30 4.27 -3.43 -7.50
C ALA A 30 3.92 -4.14 -6.19
N VAL A 31 2.69 -3.96 -5.72
CA VAL A 31 2.15 -4.65 -4.54
C VAL A 31 0.84 -5.31 -4.91
N GLU A 32 0.65 -6.54 -4.46
CA GLU A 32 -0.63 -7.23 -4.49
C GLU A 32 -1.10 -7.41 -3.05
N LEU A 33 -2.12 -6.65 -2.67
CA LEU A 33 -2.69 -6.66 -1.32
C LEU A 33 -4.16 -6.29 -1.40
N ASN A 34 -4.98 -6.82 -0.49
CA ASN A 34 -6.44 -6.66 -0.51
C ASN A 34 -7.09 -7.18 -1.80
N GLY A 35 -6.45 -8.13 -2.49
CA GLY A 35 -6.89 -8.62 -3.80
C GLY A 35 -6.74 -7.61 -4.95
N GLU A 36 -6.03 -6.50 -4.72
CA GLU A 36 -5.77 -5.45 -5.70
C GLU A 36 -4.28 -5.40 -6.04
N ARG A 37 -3.97 -5.23 -7.32
CA ARG A 37 -2.60 -4.96 -7.78
C ARG A 37 -2.42 -3.45 -7.95
N VAL A 38 -1.47 -2.87 -7.22
CA VAL A 38 -1.10 -1.46 -7.30
C VAL A 38 0.32 -1.34 -7.84
N THR A 39 0.49 -0.60 -8.93
CA THR A 39 1.78 -0.24 -9.51
C THR A 39 2.14 1.20 -9.16
N VAL A 40 3.38 1.43 -8.75
CA VAL A 40 3.89 2.73 -8.32
C VAL A 40 5.13 3.07 -9.12
N GLU A 41 5.12 4.22 -9.77
CA GLU A 41 6.26 4.72 -10.57
C GLU A 41 7.26 5.48 -9.68
N PRO A 42 8.52 5.68 -10.12
CA PRO A 42 9.44 6.58 -9.45
C PRO A 42 8.84 8.00 -9.31
N GLY A 43 9.05 8.62 -8.14
CA GLY A 43 8.50 9.92 -7.79
C GLY A 43 7.20 9.82 -6.99
N ARG A 44 6.38 10.87 -7.08
CA ARG A 44 5.18 11.04 -6.25
C ARG A 44 3.96 10.35 -6.86
N ASN A 45 3.33 9.47 -6.09
CA ASN A 45 2.14 8.73 -6.48
C ASN A 45 1.07 8.85 -5.41
N THR A 46 -0.20 8.86 -5.82
CA THR A 46 -1.34 8.67 -4.92
C THR A 46 -1.78 7.22 -5.03
N VAL A 47 -1.83 6.52 -3.90
CA VAL A 47 -2.14 5.09 -3.82
C VAL A 47 -3.14 4.82 -2.71
N PRO A 48 -3.85 3.67 -2.73
CA PRO A 48 -4.64 3.23 -1.58
C PRO A 48 -3.80 3.21 -0.29
N GLU A 49 -4.40 3.61 0.84
CA GLU A 49 -3.70 3.78 2.12
C GLU A 49 -3.00 2.48 2.56
N PHE A 50 -3.64 1.33 2.42
CA PHE A 50 -3.03 0.03 2.72
C PHE A 50 -1.75 -0.24 1.92
N ALA A 51 -1.74 0.11 0.62
CA ALA A 51 -0.60 -0.11 -0.26
C ALA A 51 0.55 0.83 0.11
N GLY A 52 0.23 2.09 0.37
CA GLY A 52 1.21 3.08 0.80
C GLY A 52 1.83 2.74 2.16
N VAL A 53 1.03 2.34 3.15
CA VAL A 53 1.53 1.89 4.47
C VAL A 53 2.41 0.65 4.34
N PHE A 54 2.00 -0.33 3.52
CA PHE A 54 2.78 -1.53 3.28
C PHE A 54 4.16 -1.23 2.70
N LEU A 55 4.24 -0.40 1.65
CA LEU A 55 5.51 -0.02 1.02
C LEU A 55 6.38 0.82 1.98
N MET A 56 5.79 1.74 2.74
CA MET A 56 6.51 2.52 3.74
C MET A 56 7.08 1.65 4.87
N ALA A 57 6.32 0.68 5.36
CA ALA A 57 6.77 -0.24 6.41
C ALA A 57 7.97 -1.12 5.96
N ARG A 58 8.11 -1.35 4.65
CA ARG A 58 9.25 -2.07 4.05
C ARG A 58 10.43 -1.17 3.69
N GLY A 59 10.33 0.14 3.92
CA GLY A 59 11.33 1.11 3.51
C GLY A 59 11.42 1.33 1.99
N GLU A 60 10.42 0.88 1.24
CA GLU A 60 10.38 0.95 -0.23
C GLU A 60 9.76 2.26 -0.73
N ALA A 61 9.08 3.00 0.15
CA ALA A 61 8.51 4.31 -0.11
C ALA A 61 8.55 5.20 1.14
N ARG A 62 8.33 6.50 0.96
CA ARG A 62 8.19 7.50 2.04
C ARG A 62 6.89 8.26 1.89
N LYS A 63 6.35 8.79 3.00
CA LYS A 63 5.18 9.66 2.96
C LYS A 63 5.53 10.95 2.23
N ALA A 64 4.74 11.32 1.22
CA ALA A 64 4.93 12.59 0.53
C ALA A 64 4.56 13.76 1.46
N PRO A 65 5.23 14.93 1.36
CA PRO A 65 4.90 16.10 2.17
C PRO A 65 3.43 16.54 2.00
N GLU A 66 2.82 16.94 3.12
CA GLU A 66 1.52 17.64 3.13
C GLU A 66 1.71 19.06 2.60
N ARG A 67 0.72 19.56 1.85
CA ARG A 67 0.69 20.93 1.34
C ARG A 67 -0.19 21.79 2.23
#